data_AF-A0A947AYC5-F1
#
_entry.id   AF-A0A947AYC5-F1
#
_cell.length_a   1.000
_cell.length_b   1.000
_cell.length_c   1.000
_cell.angle_alpha   90.00
_cell.angle_beta   90.00
_cell.angle_gamma   90.00
#
_symmetry.space_group_name_H-M   'P 1'
#
loop_
_entity.id
_entity.type
_entity.pdbx_description
1 polymer ?
#
loop_
_entity_poly.entity_id
_entity_poly.type
_entity_poly.pdbx_seq_one_letter_code
_entity_poly.pdbx_strand_id
1 'polypeptide(L)'
;MKEKLILLLFLFTNLLLAQNAIIVVIDGARYSETFGGGNTYIPHLYNDLKPNGYLYTNFRIADAGITSTNPGHASILTGTWQTIANNGIERPTFPTIFEYLREEDGNPQSDCYAVTGKDKLDILTYSVFSGYGSSYGGVWVGDDDRNDALTYSKAISVMQNYQPKILIVNFAEVDVAGHSNDWDDYVADISNADNLVYQLWQTIETGTYGYTPQNTSVFITNDHGRHSGGNWNGHGDNCEGCEHIMLLVLGRNVTAGVENPDLHHQIDIAPTIGDLLGFNTPHAVGTSLYDDINPLPVELAYFSAVVLDGGVKLEWRTETEVSNYGFEILRSAQNDNWEKIGFVEGHGNSNSPKDYSFIDSEVNGGKYSYRLKQIDTDGSFEYSKIIEVDLGSPQEFELSQNYPNPFNP
;
A
#
# COMPACT_ATOMS: atom_id res chain seq x y z
N MET A 1 29.61 20.94 23.08
CA MET A 1 29.40 21.18 21.62
C MET A 1 29.45 19.92 20.75
N LYS A 2 29.72 18.72 21.28
CA LYS A 2 29.72 17.46 20.52
C LYS A 2 28.50 16.54 20.74
N GLU A 3 27.56 16.92 21.62
CA GLU A 3 26.34 16.12 21.87
C GLU A 3 25.09 16.66 21.16
N LYS A 4 25.18 17.81 20.50
CA LYS A 4 24.09 18.35 19.65
C LYS A 4 24.18 17.95 18.18
N LEU A 5 25.18 17.15 17.79
CA LEU A 5 25.41 16.72 16.40
C LEU A 5 24.99 15.27 16.13
N ILE A 6 24.70 14.47 17.17
CA ILE A 6 24.19 13.09 17.03
C ILE A 6 22.65 13.05 17.05
N LEU A 7 22.00 14.06 17.62
CA LEU A 7 20.54 14.16 17.66
C LEU A 7 19.92 14.78 16.40
N LEU A 8 20.72 15.31 15.48
CA LEU A 8 20.23 15.93 14.24
C LEU A 8 20.36 15.03 13.00
N LEU A 9 20.97 13.85 13.14
CA LEU A 9 21.11 12.86 12.05
C LEU A 9 20.11 11.69 12.17
N PHE A 10 19.30 11.64 13.22
CA PHE A 10 18.31 10.58 13.47
C PHE A 10 16.85 11.08 13.50
N LEU A 11 16.62 12.39 13.35
CA LEU A 11 15.30 13.03 13.53
C LEU A 11 14.76 13.76 12.28
N PHE A 12 15.32 13.47 11.11
CA PHE A 12 14.61 13.60 9.83
C PHE A 12 14.28 12.17 9.38
N THR A 13 13.17 11.62 9.88
CA THR A 13 11.97 11.40 9.07
C THR A 13 12.26 10.60 7.79
N ASN A 14 12.69 9.34 7.94
CA ASN A 14 11.94 8.30 7.25
C ASN A 14 10.53 8.34 7.85
N LEU A 15 9.65 9.21 7.33
CA LEU A 15 8.28 8.73 7.16
C LEU A 15 8.46 7.50 6.28
N LEU A 16 8.31 6.31 6.87
CA LEU A 16 8.82 5.09 6.27
C LEU A 16 8.09 4.80 4.96
N LEU A 17 8.81 5.11 3.88
CA LEU A 17 8.56 4.70 2.51
C LEU A 17 8.28 3.20 2.45
N ALA A 18 7.51 2.77 1.46
CA ALA A 18 7.48 1.36 1.13
C ALA A 18 8.91 0.88 0.85
N GLN A 19 9.21 -0.35 1.22
CA GLN A 19 10.50 -0.97 0.90
C GLN A 19 10.41 -1.71 -0.43
N ASN A 20 9.21 -2.20 -0.76
CA ASN A 20 8.95 -3.00 -1.95
C ASN A 20 7.68 -2.53 -2.67
N ALA A 21 7.70 -2.56 -3.99
CA ALA A 21 6.55 -2.37 -4.86
C ALA A 21 6.38 -3.61 -5.75
N ILE A 22 5.18 -4.18 -5.75
CA ILE A 22 4.80 -5.30 -6.62
C ILE A 22 3.73 -4.82 -7.59
N ILE A 23 3.93 -5.02 -8.88
CA ILE A 23 2.95 -4.71 -9.92
C ILE A 23 2.46 -6.03 -10.49
N VAL A 24 1.16 -6.28 -10.44
CA VAL A 24 0.54 -7.44 -11.09
C VAL A 24 -0.32 -6.96 -12.24
N VAL A 25 0.01 -7.42 -13.45
CA VAL A 25 -0.70 -7.07 -14.68
C VAL A 25 -1.45 -8.29 -15.19
N ILE A 26 -2.78 -8.22 -15.19
CA ILE A 26 -3.66 -9.26 -15.76
C ILE A 26 -3.97 -8.86 -17.21
N ASP A 27 -3.18 -9.37 -18.14
CA ASP A 27 -3.17 -8.93 -19.54
C ASP A 27 -4.54 -9.10 -20.23
N GLY A 28 -5.03 -8.06 -20.89
CA GLY A 28 -6.28 -8.13 -21.67
C GLY A 28 -7.58 -8.30 -20.87
N ALA A 29 -7.55 -8.15 -19.54
CA ALA A 29 -8.77 -8.17 -18.72
C ALA A 29 -9.65 -6.94 -19.00
N ARG A 30 -10.94 -7.14 -19.30
CA ARG A 30 -11.89 -6.03 -19.47
C ARG A 30 -12.41 -5.56 -18.12
N TYR A 31 -12.52 -4.24 -17.97
CA TYR A 31 -13.12 -3.64 -16.78
C TYR A 31 -14.55 -4.16 -16.51
N SER A 32 -15.34 -4.43 -17.57
CA SER A 32 -16.71 -4.95 -17.45
C SER A 32 -16.82 -6.36 -16.87
N GLU A 33 -15.77 -7.18 -16.98
CA GLU A 33 -15.71 -8.54 -16.40
C GLU A 33 -14.87 -8.59 -15.12
N THR A 34 -14.30 -7.46 -14.72
CA THR A 34 -13.66 -7.26 -13.42
C THR A 34 -14.49 -6.30 -12.57
N PHE A 35 -13.95 -5.18 -12.11
CA PHE A 35 -14.62 -4.30 -11.14
C PHE A 35 -15.91 -3.65 -11.66
N GLY A 36 -16.04 -3.43 -12.97
CA GLY A 36 -17.26 -2.93 -13.59
C GLY A 36 -18.43 -3.94 -13.60
N GLY A 37 -18.13 -5.23 -13.48
CA GLY A 37 -19.10 -6.34 -13.45
C GLY A 37 -19.44 -6.86 -12.04
N GLY A 38 -18.84 -6.28 -11.00
CA GLY A 38 -18.99 -6.75 -9.62
C GLY A 38 -18.04 -7.89 -9.28
N ASN A 39 -18.51 -8.87 -8.51
CA ASN A 39 -17.67 -9.95 -7.96
C ASN A 39 -17.77 -11.29 -8.69
N THR A 40 -18.45 -11.33 -9.84
CA THR A 40 -18.81 -12.60 -10.52
C THR A 40 -17.58 -13.42 -10.91
N TYR A 41 -16.58 -12.78 -11.51
CA TYR A 41 -15.35 -13.43 -11.98
C TYR A 41 -14.12 -13.05 -11.16
N ILE A 42 -14.26 -12.10 -10.24
CA ILE A 42 -13.17 -11.61 -9.40
C ILE A 42 -13.56 -11.58 -7.91
N PRO A 43 -14.09 -12.69 -7.35
CA PRO A 43 -14.61 -12.69 -5.99
C PRO A 43 -13.55 -12.29 -4.94
N HIS A 44 -12.26 -12.61 -5.14
CA HIS A 44 -11.23 -12.25 -4.19
C HIS A 44 -10.80 -10.79 -4.30
N LEU A 45 -10.53 -10.30 -5.51
CA LEU A 45 -10.24 -8.88 -5.74
C LEU A 45 -11.39 -8.01 -5.23
N TYR A 46 -12.64 -8.42 -5.45
CA TYR A 46 -13.80 -7.62 -5.09
C TYR A 46 -14.20 -7.72 -3.61
N ASN A 47 -14.26 -8.92 -3.04
CA ASN A 47 -14.77 -9.09 -1.67
C ASN A 47 -13.67 -9.11 -0.60
N ASP A 48 -12.46 -9.59 -0.94
CA ASP A 48 -11.38 -9.78 0.03
C ASP A 48 -10.35 -8.64 -0.05
N LEU A 49 -9.95 -8.22 -1.24
CA LEU A 49 -8.86 -7.24 -1.43
C LEU A 49 -9.35 -5.79 -1.50
N LYS A 50 -10.39 -5.51 -2.30
CA LYS A 50 -10.95 -4.15 -2.44
C LYS A 50 -11.27 -3.47 -1.10
N PRO A 51 -11.89 -4.12 -0.10
CA PRO A 51 -12.14 -3.48 1.21
C PRO A 51 -10.86 -3.05 1.95
N ASN A 52 -9.72 -3.62 1.60
CA ASN A 52 -8.41 -3.34 2.19
C ASN A 52 -7.53 -2.45 1.30
N GLY A 53 -8.05 -2.00 0.14
CA GLY A 53 -7.27 -1.27 -0.86
C GLY A 53 -7.94 0.00 -1.36
N TYR A 54 -7.25 0.67 -2.28
CA TYR A 54 -7.70 1.88 -2.93
C TYR A 54 -7.98 1.57 -4.41
N LEU A 55 -9.26 1.59 -4.79
CA LEU A 55 -9.71 1.25 -6.14
C LEU A 55 -9.93 2.52 -6.96
N TYR A 56 -9.22 2.63 -8.09
CA TYR A 56 -9.51 3.63 -9.11
C TYR A 56 -10.50 3.06 -10.10
N THR A 57 -11.72 3.60 -10.09
CA THR A 57 -12.84 3.11 -10.92
C THR A 57 -12.86 3.73 -12.32
N ASN A 58 -12.17 4.86 -12.53
CA ASN A 58 -12.00 5.51 -13.83
C ASN A 58 -10.52 5.59 -14.22
N PHE A 59 -9.86 4.43 -14.23
CA PHE A 59 -8.46 4.28 -14.59
C PHE A 59 -8.32 3.92 -16.07
N ARG A 60 -7.48 4.63 -16.82
CA ARG A 60 -7.44 4.54 -18.29
C ARG A 60 -6.04 4.49 -18.88
N ILE A 61 -5.96 4.16 -20.16
CA ILE A 61 -4.75 4.36 -20.95
C ILE A 61 -4.64 5.84 -21.36
N ALA A 62 -3.46 6.44 -21.19
CA ALA A 62 -3.27 7.90 -21.31
C ALA A 62 -3.43 8.52 -22.71
N ASP A 63 -3.23 7.75 -23.78
CA ASP A 63 -3.24 8.28 -25.16
C ASP A 63 -3.54 7.15 -26.16
N ALA A 64 -4.74 6.58 -26.07
CA ALA A 64 -5.03 5.26 -26.62
C ALA A 64 -5.57 5.25 -28.05
N GLY A 65 -4.86 5.90 -28.98
CA GLY A 65 -4.96 5.53 -30.39
C GLY A 65 -4.56 4.06 -30.68
N ILE A 66 -3.82 3.41 -29.75
CA ILE A 66 -3.37 2.02 -29.83
C ILE A 66 -3.39 1.40 -28.43
N THR A 67 -4.16 0.33 -28.20
CA THR A 67 -4.12 -0.43 -26.92
C THR A 67 -3.47 -1.79 -27.16
N SER A 68 -2.22 -1.99 -26.74
CA SER A 68 -1.46 -3.20 -27.06
C SER A 68 -0.46 -3.56 -25.97
N THR A 69 -0.07 -4.82 -25.93
CA THR A 69 0.72 -5.36 -24.83
C THR A 69 2.02 -4.61 -24.53
N ASN A 70 2.94 -4.52 -25.50
CA ASN A 70 4.23 -3.87 -25.28
C ASN A 70 4.11 -2.39 -24.88
N PRO A 71 3.37 -1.51 -25.60
CA PRO A 71 3.24 -0.12 -25.19
C PRO A 71 2.47 0.06 -23.86
N GLY A 72 1.48 -0.78 -23.57
CA GLY A 72 0.76 -0.76 -22.30
C GLY A 72 1.67 -1.02 -21.11
N HIS A 73 2.38 -2.15 -21.14
CA HIS A 73 3.36 -2.51 -20.11
C HIS A 73 4.52 -1.50 -19.99
N ALA A 74 5.05 -1.02 -21.12
CA ALA A 74 6.11 -0.02 -21.11
C ALA A 74 5.64 1.28 -20.43
N SER A 75 4.39 1.69 -20.64
CA SER A 75 3.83 2.90 -20.03
C SER A 75 3.70 2.77 -18.51
N ILE A 76 3.27 1.60 -18.01
CA ILE A 76 3.21 1.30 -16.57
C ILE A 76 4.59 1.46 -15.92
N LEU A 77 5.65 0.96 -16.56
CA LEU A 77 7.00 0.98 -15.99
C LEU A 77 7.79 2.27 -16.23
N THR A 78 7.41 3.09 -17.21
CA THR A 78 8.14 4.33 -17.54
C THR A 78 7.43 5.59 -17.08
N GLY A 79 6.13 5.48 -16.81
CA GLY A 79 5.27 6.61 -16.53
C GLY A 79 5.03 7.51 -17.73
N THR A 80 5.27 7.00 -18.94
CA THR A 80 5.13 7.77 -20.18
C THR A 80 4.56 6.88 -21.27
N TRP A 81 3.49 7.35 -21.90
CA TRP A 81 2.95 6.69 -23.08
C TRP A 81 3.90 6.84 -24.26
N GLN A 82 4.13 5.74 -24.98
CA GLN A 82 5.09 5.69 -26.08
C GLN A 82 4.66 4.65 -27.10
N THR A 83 4.87 4.97 -28.38
CA THR A 83 4.60 4.04 -29.47
C THR A 83 5.78 3.08 -29.58
N ILE A 84 5.53 1.81 -29.20
CA ILE A 84 6.48 0.71 -29.30
C ILE A 84 5.81 -0.41 -30.10
N ALA A 85 6.56 -1.04 -31.00
CA ALA A 85 6.07 -2.19 -31.74
C ALA A 85 5.67 -3.35 -30.81
N ASN A 86 4.48 -3.93 -31.03
CA ASN A 86 3.96 -5.02 -30.21
C ASN A 86 4.56 -6.40 -30.58
N ASN A 87 5.88 -6.45 -30.76
CA ASN A 87 6.63 -7.60 -31.28
C ASN A 87 7.79 -8.06 -30.38
N GLY A 88 8.02 -7.39 -29.25
CA GLY A 88 9.11 -7.73 -28.31
C GLY A 88 10.52 -7.40 -28.79
N ILE A 89 10.68 -6.57 -29.84
CA ILE A 89 12.01 -6.19 -30.36
C ILE A 89 12.37 -4.78 -29.93
N GLU A 90 11.39 -3.88 -29.94
CA GLU A 90 11.59 -2.48 -29.59
C GLU A 90 11.49 -2.28 -28.08
N ARG A 91 12.49 -1.63 -27.50
CA ARG A 91 12.56 -1.32 -26.07
C ARG A 91 11.94 0.03 -25.77
N PRO A 92 11.52 0.27 -24.51
CA PRO A 92 11.13 1.59 -24.05
C PRO A 92 12.13 2.67 -24.43
N THR A 93 11.63 3.79 -24.93
CA THR A 93 12.42 4.98 -25.25
C THR A 93 12.59 5.89 -24.04
N PHE A 94 11.79 5.72 -23.00
CA PHE A 94 11.90 6.36 -21.69
C PHE A 94 12.43 5.38 -20.64
N PRO A 95 13.17 5.83 -19.61
CA PRO A 95 13.70 4.96 -18.57
C PRO A 95 12.59 4.31 -17.76
N THR A 96 12.81 3.06 -17.37
CA THR A 96 11.90 2.31 -16.49
C THR A 96 12.16 2.62 -15.02
N ILE A 97 11.20 2.30 -14.16
CA ILE A 97 11.37 2.35 -12.69
C ILE A 97 12.55 1.50 -12.18
N PHE A 98 12.96 0.46 -12.91
CA PHE A 98 14.18 -0.27 -12.57
C PHE A 98 15.42 0.61 -12.77
N GLU A 99 15.46 1.33 -13.88
CA GLU A 99 16.58 2.19 -14.23
C GLU A 99 16.68 3.39 -13.29
N TYR A 100 15.55 4.03 -12.95
CA TYR A 100 15.52 5.11 -11.95
C TYR A 100 16.04 4.65 -10.58
N LEU A 101 15.47 3.58 -10.03
CA LEU A 101 15.87 3.04 -8.73
C LEU A 101 17.36 2.65 -8.69
N ARG A 102 17.89 2.09 -9.77
CA ARG A 102 19.27 1.61 -9.82
C ARG A 102 20.28 2.73 -10.13
N GLU A 103 19.88 3.75 -10.88
CA GLU A 103 20.75 4.89 -11.21
C GLU A 103 20.90 5.84 -10.01
N GLU A 104 19.82 6.16 -9.31
CA GLU A 104 19.83 7.12 -8.20
C GLU A 104 20.49 6.56 -6.93
N ASP A 105 20.12 5.34 -6.55
CA ASP A 105 20.50 4.75 -5.26
C ASP A 105 21.61 3.69 -5.36
N GLY A 106 21.99 3.30 -6.58
CA GLY A 106 22.99 2.25 -6.80
C GLY A 106 22.52 0.84 -6.40
N ASN A 107 21.20 0.60 -6.35
CA ASN A 107 20.64 -0.71 -6.01
C ASN A 107 21.16 -1.82 -6.96
N PRO A 108 21.43 -3.03 -6.44
CA PRO A 108 21.88 -4.15 -7.26
C PRO A 108 20.80 -4.58 -8.26
N GLN A 109 21.21 -5.23 -9.35
CA GLN A 109 20.26 -5.73 -10.35
C GLN A 109 19.21 -6.69 -9.76
N SER A 110 19.54 -7.40 -8.68
CA SER A 110 18.64 -8.29 -7.95
C SER A 110 17.49 -7.59 -7.24
N ASP A 111 17.47 -6.26 -7.17
CA ASP A 111 16.35 -5.52 -6.58
C ASP A 111 15.22 -5.28 -7.59
N CYS A 112 15.40 -5.66 -8.86
CA CYS A 112 14.50 -5.33 -9.96
C CYS A 112 14.22 -6.57 -10.80
N TYR A 113 12.99 -7.09 -10.76
CA TYR A 113 12.60 -8.27 -11.53
C TYR A 113 11.33 -8.04 -12.35
N ALA A 114 11.35 -8.56 -13.57
CA ALA A 114 10.18 -8.73 -14.42
C ALA A 114 9.94 -10.23 -14.65
N VAL A 115 8.86 -10.76 -14.08
CA VAL A 115 8.42 -12.14 -14.25
C VAL A 115 7.20 -12.13 -15.16
N THR A 116 7.31 -12.66 -16.37
CA THR A 116 6.27 -12.47 -17.38
C THR A 116 5.88 -13.76 -18.07
N GLY A 117 4.58 -14.02 -18.19
CA GLY A 117 4.05 -15.14 -18.98
C GLY A 117 4.14 -14.91 -20.49
N LYS A 118 4.37 -13.66 -20.95
CA LYS A 118 4.63 -13.37 -22.36
C LYS A 118 6.13 -13.30 -22.66
N ASP A 119 6.52 -14.01 -23.72
CA ASP A 119 7.86 -14.12 -24.31
C ASP A 119 8.40 -12.79 -24.89
N LYS A 120 7.52 -11.84 -25.16
CA LYS A 120 7.84 -10.54 -25.78
C LYS A 120 8.02 -9.38 -24.79
N LEU A 121 8.11 -9.66 -23.49
CA LEU A 121 8.18 -8.63 -22.42
C LEU A 121 9.56 -8.50 -21.76
N ASP A 122 10.59 -9.18 -22.26
CA ASP A 122 11.98 -8.95 -21.84
C ASP A 122 12.43 -7.49 -22.09
N ILE A 123 11.78 -6.83 -23.07
CA ILE A 123 12.00 -5.43 -23.42
C ILE A 123 11.82 -4.48 -22.24
N LEU A 124 11.02 -4.87 -21.24
CA LEU A 124 10.69 -4.07 -20.06
C LEU A 124 11.86 -3.91 -19.09
N THR A 125 12.90 -4.73 -19.21
CA THR A 125 14.02 -4.72 -18.26
C THR A 125 14.86 -3.45 -18.33
N TYR A 126 14.93 -2.78 -19.48
CA TYR A 126 15.65 -1.52 -19.64
C TYR A 126 15.25 -0.78 -20.91
N SER A 127 15.46 0.52 -20.91
CA SER A 127 15.19 1.44 -22.01
C SER A 127 16.38 1.63 -22.95
N VAL A 128 16.15 2.35 -24.06
CA VAL A 128 17.20 2.89 -24.93
C VAL A 128 17.45 4.38 -24.69
N PHE A 129 16.97 4.94 -23.56
CA PHE A 129 17.12 6.35 -23.26
C PHE A 129 18.59 6.70 -22.97
N SER A 130 19.08 7.80 -23.55
CA SER A 130 20.46 8.25 -23.36
C SER A 130 20.75 8.61 -21.91
N GLY A 131 21.69 7.91 -21.28
CA GLY A 131 22.05 8.11 -19.87
C GLY A 131 21.54 6.98 -18.96
N TYR A 132 20.56 6.20 -19.45
CA TYR A 132 20.12 4.96 -18.84
C TYR A 132 20.49 3.77 -19.75
N GLY A 133 19.86 2.62 -19.55
CA GLY A 133 20.06 1.41 -20.35
C GLY A 133 20.36 0.18 -19.50
N SER A 134 20.87 -0.86 -20.16
CA SER A 134 21.06 -2.19 -19.55
C SER A 134 21.93 -2.22 -18.30
N SER A 135 22.83 -1.24 -18.11
CA SER A 135 23.61 -1.11 -16.86
C SER A 135 22.74 -0.88 -15.63
N TYR A 136 21.57 -0.26 -15.81
CA TYR A 136 20.57 0.04 -14.77
C TYR A 136 19.30 -0.80 -14.90
N GLY A 137 19.26 -1.76 -15.81
CA GLY A 137 18.06 -2.59 -16.04
C GLY A 137 17.73 -3.61 -14.94
N GLY A 138 16.57 -4.25 -15.04
CA GLY A 138 16.16 -5.37 -14.20
C GLY A 138 16.61 -6.74 -14.72
N VAL A 139 16.19 -7.79 -14.01
CA VAL A 139 16.30 -9.19 -14.43
C VAL A 139 14.98 -9.63 -15.04
N TRP A 140 15.02 -10.27 -16.21
CA TRP A 140 13.84 -10.90 -16.81
C TRP A 140 13.78 -12.38 -16.45
N VAL A 141 12.59 -12.85 -16.10
CA VAL A 141 12.26 -14.25 -15.87
C VAL A 141 10.98 -14.56 -16.66
N GLY A 142 11.15 -14.98 -17.91
CA GLY A 142 10.03 -15.40 -18.75
C GLY A 142 9.52 -16.80 -18.41
N ASP A 143 8.28 -17.09 -18.78
CA ASP A 143 7.89 -18.43 -19.17
C ASP A 143 7.57 -18.50 -20.67
N ASP A 144 7.93 -19.61 -21.31
CA ASP A 144 7.67 -19.85 -22.73
C ASP A 144 6.26 -20.42 -22.97
N ASP A 145 5.50 -20.65 -21.89
CA ASP A 145 4.28 -21.46 -21.88
C ASP A 145 3.00 -20.62 -21.78
N ARG A 146 3.10 -19.32 -21.46
CA ARG A 146 1.96 -18.41 -21.21
C ARG A 146 0.99 -18.99 -20.19
N ASN A 147 1.53 -19.56 -19.12
CA ASN A 147 0.77 -20.25 -18.08
C ASN A 147 0.85 -19.47 -16.76
N ASP A 148 -0.27 -18.96 -16.27
CA ASP A 148 -0.25 -18.02 -15.15
C ASP A 148 0.19 -18.70 -13.85
N ALA A 149 -0.13 -19.99 -13.67
CA ALA A 149 0.32 -20.75 -12.50
C ALA A 149 1.85 -20.96 -12.48
N LEU A 150 2.47 -21.14 -13.66
CA LEU A 150 3.93 -21.23 -13.80
C LEU A 150 4.58 -19.86 -13.58
N THR A 151 4.04 -18.79 -14.17
CA THR A 151 4.47 -17.41 -13.92
C THR A 151 4.38 -17.08 -12.43
N TYR A 152 3.27 -17.40 -11.77
CA TYR A 152 3.09 -17.22 -10.34
C TYR A 152 4.15 -17.98 -9.53
N SER A 153 4.38 -19.25 -9.85
CA SER A 153 5.40 -20.07 -9.17
C SER A 153 6.82 -19.48 -9.32
N LYS A 154 7.13 -18.90 -10.49
CA LYS A 154 8.39 -18.17 -10.73
C LYS A 154 8.45 -16.87 -9.93
N ALA A 155 7.35 -16.12 -9.84
CA ALA A 155 7.27 -14.90 -9.03
C ALA A 155 7.50 -15.20 -7.55
N ILE A 156 6.85 -16.22 -7.00
CA ILE A 156 7.08 -16.69 -5.62
C ILE A 156 8.52 -17.11 -5.41
N SER A 157 9.12 -17.82 -6.37
CA SER A 157 10.54 -18.21 -6.31
C SER A 157 11.46 -16.99 -6.31
N VAL A 158 11.14 -15.94 -7.08
CA VAL A 158 11.90 -14.69 -7.08
C VAL A 158 11.75 -13.96 -5.73
N MET A 159 10.53 -13.84 -5.21
CA MET A 159 10.27 -13.25 -3.89
C MET A 159 11.04 -13.97 -2.79
N GLN A 160 11.04 -15.30 -2.80
CA GLN A 160 11.73 -16.12 -1.80
C GLN A 160 13.26 -15.98 -1.82
N ASN A 161 13.86 -15.95 -3.02
CA ASN A 161 15.32 -16.06 -3.16
C ASN A 161 16.03 -14.71 -3.25
N TYR A 162 15.34 -13.67 -3.72
CA TYR A 162 15.97 -12.38 -4.03
C TYR A 162 15.34 -11.19 -3.31
N GLN A 163 14.08 -11.30 -2.90
CA GLN A 163 13.36 -10.26 -2.16
C GLN A 163 13.47 -8.87 -2.83
N PRO A 164 13.16 -8.75 -4.15
CA PRO A 164 13.37 -7.51 -4.88
C PRO A 164 12.54 -6.34 -4.35
N LYS A 165 13.11 -5.13 -4.46
CA LYS A 165 12.40 -3.88 -4.21
C LYS A 165 11.30 -3.60 -5.23
N ILE A 166 11.51 -3.97 -6.49
CA ILE A 166 10.49 -3.83 -7.54
C ILE A 166 10.33 -5.17 -8.26
N LEU A 167 9.10 -5.69 -8.23
CA LEU A 167 8.70 -6.89 -8.95
C LEU A 167 7.49 -6.58 -9.82
N ILE A 168 7.59 -6.81 -11.13
CA ILE A 168 6.42 -6.88 -12.01
C ILE A 168 6.12 -8.33 -12.37
N VAL A 169 4.85 -8.71 -12.28
CA VAL A 169 4.30 -10.01 -12.65
C VAL A 169 3.26 -9.81 -13.75
N ASN A 170 3.41 -10.47 -14.89
CA ASN A 170 2.43 -10.43 -15.99
C ASN A 170 1.78 -11.80 -16.18
N PHE A 171 0.46 -11.85 -15.97
CA PHE A 171 -0.40 -12.99 -16.27
C PHE A 171 -1.00 -12.84 -17.67
N ALA A 172 -0.85 -13.86 -18.51
CA ALA A 172 -1.07 -13.82 -19.94
C ALA A 172 -2.31 -14.59 -20.42
N GLU A 173 -2.83 -15.54 -19.63
CA GLU A 173 -3.87 -16.50 -20.08
C GLU A 173 -5.16 -15.78 -20.51
N VAL A 174 -5.57 -14.75 -19.76
CA VAL A 174 -6.76 -13.93 -20.07
C VAL A 174 -6.70 -13.35 -21.49
N ASP A 175 -5.58 -12.79 -21.91
CA ASP A 175 -5.43 -12.25 -23.26
C ASP A 175 -5.37 -13.36 -24.33
N VAL A 176 -4.76 -14.51 -24.00
CA VAL A 176 -4.69 -15.68 -24.89
C VAL A 176 -6.08 -16.24 -25.18
N ALA A 177 -6.90 -16.46 -24.14
CA ALA A 177 -8.29 -16.90 -24.29
C ALA A 177 -9.12 -15.85 -25.05
N GLY A 178 -8.90 -14.57 -24.74
CA GLY A 178 -9.56 -13.46 -25.43
C GLY A 178 -9.29 -13.47 -26.94
N HIS A 179 -8.04 -13.64 -27.37
CA HIS A 179 -7.70 -13.75 -28.80
C HIS A 179 -8.25 -15.02 -29.47
N SER A 180 -8.37 -16.10 -28.70
CA SER A 180 -8.96 -17.37 -29.16
C SER A 180 -10.47 -17.27 -29.37
N ASN A 181 -11.10 -16.15 -28.98
CA ASN A 181 -12.54 -15.93 -29.01
C ASN A 181 -13.30 -17.00 -28.22
N ASP A 182 -12.69 -17.46 -27.12
CA ASP A 182 -13.28 -18.42 -26.18
C ASP A 182 -13.75 -17.68 -24.94
N TRP A 183 -15.07 -17.50 -24.83
CA TRP A 183 -15.66 -16.74 -23.73
C TRP A 183 -15.55 -17.47 -22.40
N ASP A 184 -15.74 -18.79 -22.41
CA ASP A 184 -15.79 -19.57 -21.18
C ASP A 184 -14.38 -19.66 -20.57
N ASP A 185 -13.36 -19.89 -21.41
CA ASP A 185 -11.96 -19.83 -20.97
C ASP A 185 -11.57 -18.40 -20.56
N TYR A 186 -12.01 -17.36 -21.28
CA TYR A 186 -11.70 -15.97 -20.94
C TYR A 186 -12.11 -15.60 -19.51
N VAL A 187 -13.35 -15.92 -19.12
CA VAL A 187 -13.84 -15.61 -17.77
C VAL A 187 -13.30 -16.57 -16.71
N ALA A 188 -12.98 -17.82 -17.09
CA ALA A 188 -12.31 -18.77 -16.21
C ALA A 188 -10.88 -18.31 -15.89
N ASP A 189 -10.15 -17.80 -16.88
CA ASP A 189 -8.80 -17.27 -16.72
C ASP A 189 -8.79 -15.97 -15.91
N ILE A 190 -9.82 -15.11 -16.03
CA ILE A 190 -10.00 -13.97 -15.11
C ILE A 190 -10.13 -14.46 -13.66
N SER A 191 -10.94 -15.52 -13.45
CA SER A 191 -11.14 -16.11 -12.12
C SER A 191 -9.87 -16.79 -11.60
N ASN A 192 -9.06 -17.38 -12.48
CA ASN A 192 -7.77 -17.94 -12.13
C ASN A 192 -6.78 -16.84 -11.69
N ALA A 193 -6.67 -15.77 -12.48
CA ALA A 193 -5.82 -14.63 -12.16
C ALA A 193 -6.24 -13.95 -10.84
N ASP A 194 -7.55 -13.79 -10.59
CA ASP A 194 -8.10 -13.33 -9.31
C ASP A 194 -7.59 -14.16 -8.12
N ASN A 195 -7.67 -15.49 -8.22
CA ASN A 195 -7.17 -16.40 -7.20
C ASN A 195 -5.64 -16.33 -7.04
N LEU A 196 -4.86 -16.20 -8.12
CA LEU A 196 -3.40 -16.08 -8.03
C LEU A 196 -2.96 -14.75 -7.39
N VAL A 197 -3.64 -13.64 -7.71
CA VAL A 197 -3.40 -12.35 -7.05
C VAL A 197 -3.73 -12.45 -5.57
N TYR A 198 -4.83 -13.11 -5.21
CA TYR A 198 -5.19 -13.32 -3.81
C TYR A 198 -4.13 -14.13 -3.06
N GLN A 199 -3.62 -15.22 -3.63
CA GLN A 199 -2.54 -16.00 -3.03
C GLN A 199 -1.22 -15.21 -2.87
N LEU A 200 -0.91 -14.33 -3.84
CA LEU A 200 0.22 -13.40 -3.73
C LEU A 200 0.02 -12.44 -2.56
N TRP A 201 -1.18 -11.88 -2.41
CA TRP A 201 -1.51 -11.01 -1.27
C TRP A 201 -1.41 -11.75 0.06
N GLN A 202 -1.93 -12.98 0.16
CA GLN A 202 -1.81 -13.80 1.37
C GLN A 202 -0.35 -14.07 1.76
N THR A 203 0.55 -14.21 0.78
CA THR A 203 2.00 -14.31 1.02
C THR A 203 2.52 -13.06 1.74
N ILE A 204 2.05 -11.88 1.33
CA ILE A 204 2.40 -10.59 1.94
C ILE A 204 1.75 -10.44 3.33
N GLU A 205 0.45 -10.70 3.47
CA GLU A 205 -0.27 -10.58 4.75
C GLU A 205 0.34 -11.43 5.86
N THR A 206 0.84 -12.61 5.50
CA THR A 206 1.44 -13.55 6.47
C THR A 206 2.88 -13.22 6.84
N GLY A 207 3.48 -12.18 6.26
CA GLY A 207 4.89 -11.84 6.51
C GLY A 207 5.88 -12.73 5.75
N THR A 208 5.41 -13.52 4.78
CA THR A 208 6.23 -14.56 4.14
C THR A 208 7.33 -13.91 3.29
N TYR A 209 8.54 -14.46 3.40
CA TYR A 209 9.77 -13.94 2.76
C TYR A 209 10.15 -12.50 3.17
N GLY A 210 9.56 -11.93 4.21
CA GLY A 210 9.83 -10.57 4.68
C GLY A 210 8.98 -9.48 4.02
N TYR A 211 8.00 -9.85 3.18
CA TYR A 211 6.99 -8.92 2.69
C TYR A 211 5.85 -8.84 3.70
N THR A 212 5.42 -7.62 4.03
CA THR A 212 4.29 -7.34 4.91
C THR A 212 3.42 -6.24 4.31
N PRO A 213 2.15 -6.11 4.73
CA PRO A 213 1.32 -4.97 4.35
C PRO A 213 1.91 -3.61 4.81
N GLN A 214 2.89 -3.62 5.73
CA GLN A 214 3.54 -2.41 6.25
C GLN A 214 4.82 -2.03 5.51
N ASN A 215 5.35 -2.89 4.64
CA ASN A 215 6.57 -2.57 3.87
C ASN A 215 6.42 -2.76 2.36
N THR A 216 5.26 -3.23 1.90
CA THR A 216 5.03 -3.58 0.50
C THR A 216 3.77 -2.89 0.00
N SER A 217 3.86 -2.25 -1.15
CA SER A 217 2.71 -1.74 -1.90
C SER A 217 2.46 -2.62 -3.12
N VAL A 218 1.21 -2.99 -3.38
CA VAL A 218 0.84 -3.86 -4.51
C VAL A 218 -0.10 -3.11 -5.43
N PHE A 219 0.24 -3.05 -6.72
CA PHE A 219 -0.55 -2.43 -7.78
C PHE A 219 -1.12 -3.54 -8.66
N ILE A 220 -2.44 -3.71 -8.68
CA ILE A 220 -3.13 -4.72 -9.48
C ILE A 220 -3.85 -4.00 -10.62
N THR A 221 -3.43 -4.27 -11.84
CA THR A 221 -3.89 -3.55 -13.03
C THR A 221 -3.92 -4.46 -14.26
N ASN A 222 -4.19 -3.88 -15.42
CA ASN A 222 -4.01 -4.47 -16.73
C ASN A 222 -3.46 -3.42 -17.69
N ASP A 223 -2.80 -3.87 -18.75
CA ASP A 223 -2.12 -3.06 -19.74
C ASP A 223 -3.04 -2.57 -20.87
N HIS A 224 -4.09 -3.33 -21.15
CA HIS A 224 -5.23 -2.95 -21.98
C HIS A 224 -6.45 -3.81 -21.68
N GLY A 225 -7.62 -3.30 -22.06
CA GLY A 225 -8.84 -4.10 -22.13
C GLY A 225 -9.05 -4.67 -23.54
N ARG A 226 -10.31 -4.82 -23.94
CA ARG A 226 -10.75 -5.43 -25.22
C ARG A 226 -12.05 -4.80 -25.71
N HIS A 227 -12.37 -4.97 -26.99
CA HIS A 227 -13.64 -4.46 -27.52
C HIS A 227 -14.86 -5.01 -26.75
N SER A 228 -15.96 -4.26 -26.78
CA SER A 228 -17.27 -4.71 -26.29
C SER A 228 -18.07 -5.36 -27.42
N GLY A 229 -18.97 -6.29 -27.09
CA GLY A 229 -19.92 -6.89 -28.05
C GLY A 229 -19.29 -7.95 -28.97
N GLY A 230 -19.77 -8.03 -30.22
CA GLY A 230 -19.49 -9.15 -31.13
C GLY A 230 -18.04 -9.32 -31.60
N ASN A 231 -17.17 -8.32 -31.41
CA ASN A 231 -15.75 -8.35 -31.78
C ASN A 231 -14.82 -8.29 -30.56
N TRP A 232 -15.30 -8.76 -29.40
CA TRP A 232 -14.60 -8.68 -28.12
C TRP A 232 -13.23 -9.38 -28.09
N ASN A 233 -12.99 -10.31 -29.01
CA ASN A 233 -11.72 -10.99 -29.17
C ASN A 233 -10.60 -10.10 -29.78
N GLY A 234 -10.89 -8.83 -30.07
CA GLY A 234 -9.90 -7.83 -30.46
C GLY A 234 -9.64 -6.74 -29.41
N HIS A 235 -8.53 -6.06 -29.59
CA HIS A 235 -8.14 -4.80 -28.94
C HIS A 235 -7.20 -4.05 -29.90
N GLY A 236 -6.82 -2.81 -29.59
CA GLY A 236 -5.87 -2.04 -30.40
C GLY A 236 -6.34 -0.65 -30.81
N ASP A 237 -7.48 -0.19 -30.32
CA ASP A 237 -8.07 1.10 -30.64
C ASP A 237 -8.53 1.84 -29.37
N ASN A 238 -9.11 3.03 -29.55
CA ASN A 238 -9.57 3.89 -28.46
C ASN A 238 -10.97 3.55 -27.94
N CYS A 239 -11.40 2.29 -28.06
CA CYS A 239 -12.71 1.89 -27.59
C CYS A 239 -12.81 1.91 -26.06
N GLU A 240 -14.00 2.18 -25.51
CA GLU A 240 -14.22 2.18 -24.06
C GLU A 240 -13.70 0.91 -23.37
N GLY A 241 -14.03 -0.26 -23.90
CA GLY A 241 -13.58 -1.53 -23.34
C GLY A 241 -12.07 -1.76 -23.47
N CYS A 242 -11.40 -1.06 -24.37
CA CYS A 242 -9.98 -1.19 -24.68
C CYS A 242 -9.14 -0.29 -23.77
N GLU A 243 -9.62 0.93 -23.52
CA GLU A 243 -8.91 1.96 -22.76
C GLU A 243 -9.23 1.92 -21.27
N HIS A 244 -10.44 1.48 -20.88
CA HIS A 244 -10.84 1.41 -19.48
C HIS A 244 -10.26 0.15 -18.84
N ILE A 245 -9.30 0.36 -17.96
CA ILE A 245 -8.53 -0.67 -17.27
C ILE A 245 -8.75 -0.55 -15.75
N MET A 246 -8.32 -1.55 -14.98
CA MET A 246 -8.44 -1.51 -13.52
C MET A 246 -7.18 -0.99 -12.86
N LEU A 247 -7.33 -0.36 -11.69
CA LEU A 247 -6.23 -0.22 -10.74
C LEU A 247 -6.75 -0.37 -9.31
N LEU A 248 -6.33 -1.43 -8.64
CA LEU A 248 -6.46 -1.60 -7.19
C LEU A 248 -5.07 -1.51 -6.57
N VAL A 249 -4.89 -0.61 -5.60
CA VAL A 249 -3.65 -0.50 -4.82
C VAL A 249 -3.87 -1.07 -3.43
N LEU A 250 -2.91 -1.83 -2.89
CA LEU A 250 -2.94 -2.44 -1.56
C LEU A 250 -1.62 -2.18 -0.82
N GLY A 251 -1.65 -2.35 0.51
CA GLY A 251 -0.45 -2.40 1.33
C GLY A 251 -0.04 -1.06 1.95
N ARG A 252 1.28 -0.81 2.03
CA ARG A 252 1.83 0.29 2.82
C ARG A 252 1.38 1.63 2.24
N ASN A 253 0.96 2.53 3.12
CA ASN A 253 0.51 3.89 2.79
C ASN A 253 -0.67 3.89 1.82
N VAL A 254 -1.58 2.91 1.96
CA VAL A 254 -2.81 2.84 1.18
C VAL A 254 -4.02 3.00 2.09
N THR A 255 -4.87 3.97 1.77
CA THR A 255 -6.17 4.18 2.40
C THR A 255 -7.13 3.07 1.96
N ALA A 256 -7.39 2.12 2.85
CA ALA A 256 -8.24 0.95 2.61
C ALA A 256 -9.73 1.25 2.33
N GLY A 257 -10.36 0.50 1.43
CA GLY A 257 -11.81 0.57 1.20
C GLY A 257 -12.28 1.87 0.52
N VAL A 258 -11.38 2.57 -0.18
CA VAL A 258 -11.73 3.77 -0.94
C VAL A 258 -11.96 3.42 -2.41
N GLU A 259 -12.97 4.04 -3.01
CA GLU A 259 -13.20 4.03 -4.45
C GLU A 259 -13.07 5.46 -4.98
N ASN A 260 -12.12 5.67 -5.88
CA ASN A 260 -11.88 6.95 -6.52
C ASN A 260 -12.45 6.92 -7.96
N PRO A 261 -13.42 7.80 -8.29
CA PRO A 261 -14.00 7.91 -9.63
C PRO A 261 -13.31 8.92 -10.54
N ASP A 262 -12.31 9.65 -10.04
CA ASP A 262 -11.57 10.63 -10.82
C ASP A 262 -10.75 9.94 -11.92
N LEU A 263 -10.52 10.68 -13.01
CA LEU A 263 -9.78 10.16 -14.15
C LEU A 263 -8.30 10.09 -13.83
N HIS A 264 -7.74 8.89 -13.88
CA HIS A 264 -6.31 8.62 -13.75
C HIS A 264 -5.86 7.67 -14.86
N HIS A 265 -4.54 7.56 -15.07
CA HIS A 265 -3.99 6.79 -16.17
C HIS A 265 -2.88 5.83 -15.76
N GLN A 266 -2.65 4.78 -16.54
CA GLN A 266 -1.58 3.81 -16.28
C GLN A 266 -0.17 4.40 -16.14
N ILE A 267 0.06 5.57 -16.78
CA ILE A 267 1.33 6.29 -16.68
C ILE A 267 1.56 6.88 -15.28
N ASP A 268 0.53 6.94 -14.44
CA ASP A 268 0.61 7.46 -13.07
C ASP A 268 1.28 6.44 -12.12
N ILE A 269 1.36 5.16 -12.50
CA ILE A 269 1.92 4.09 -11.64
C ILE A 269 3.42 4.29 -11.37
N ALA A 270 4.23 4.52 -12.41
CA ALA A 270 5.67 4.68 -12.25
C ALA A 270 6.07 5.82 -11.30
N PRO A 271 5.57 7.07 -11.44
CA PRO A 271 5.89 8.14 -10.50
C PRO A 271 5.35 7.86 -9.09
N THR A 272 4.20 7.18 -8.96
CA THR A 272 3.70 6.73 -7.65
C THR A 272 4.67 5.78 -6.96
N ILE A 273 5.24 4.82 -7.70
CA ILE A 273 6.24 3.89 -7.16
C ILE A 273 7.52 4.63 -6.77
N GLY A 274 7.95 5.62 -7.57
CA GLY A 274 9.06 6.50 -7.23
C GLY A 274 8.86 7.18 -5.88
N ASP A 275 7.70 7.81 -5.67
CA ASP A 275 7.37 8.48 -4.40
C ASP A 275 7.23 7.48 -3.24
N LEU A 276 6.66 6.29 -3.47
CA LEU A 276 6.53 5.26 -2.45
C LEU A 276 7.87 4.67 -2.01
N LEU A 277 8.85 4.57 -2.91
CA LEU A 277 10.17 3.96 -2.65
C LEU A 277 11.28 4.99 -2.42
N GLY A 278 11.03 6.28 -2.67
CA GLY A 278 11.93 7.39 -2.40
C GLY A 278 12.95 7.71 -3.49
N PHE A 279 12.63 7.43 -4.76
CA PHE A 279 13.48 7.80 -5.89
C PHE A 279 12.71 8.64 -6.92
N ASN A 280 13.41 9.46 -7.67
CA ASN A 280 12.85 10.37 -8.65
C ASN A 280 12.58 9.67 -9.98
N THR A 281 11.50 10.07 -10.65
CA THR A 281 11.13 9.61 -12.00
C THR A 281 11.11 10.78 -12.99
N PRO A 282 12.25 11.46 -13.23
CA PRO A 282 12.29 12.78 -13.89
C PRO A 282 11.80 12.81 -15.34
N HIS A 283 11.65 11.65 -15.99
CA HIS A 283 11.12 11.55 -17.35
C HIS A 283 9.74 10.86 -17.43
N ALA A 284 9.12 10.55 -16.29
CA ALA A 284 7.71 10.19 -16.25
C ALA A 284 6.85 11.43 -16.57
N VAL A 285 5.79 11.23 -17.35
CA VAL A 285 4.78 12.24 -17.67
C VAL A 285 3.55 12.11 -16.78
N GLY A 286 3.27 10.90 -16.28
CA GLY A 286 2.17 10.65 -15.36
C GLY A 286 2.27 11.47 -14.08
N THR A 287 1.12 11.63 -13.41
CA THR A 287 1.03 12.31 -12.12
C THR A 287 1.02 11.26 -11.02
N SER A 288 1.89 11.40 -10.02
CA SER A 288 1.90 10.47 -8.89
C SER A 288 0.54 10.44 -8.17
N LEU A 289 0.08 9.24 -7.85
CA LEU A 289 -1.12 8.95 -7.07
C LEU A 289 -0.80 8.88 -5.57
N TYR A 290 0.42 9.23 -5.15
CA TYR A 290 0.87 9.08 -3.77
C TYR A 290 -0.05 9.78 -2.78
N ASP A 291 -0.44 11.03 -3.06
CA ASP A 291 -1.32 11.81 -2.18
C ASP A 291 -2.77 11.27 -2.16
N ASP A 292 -3.20 10.57 -3.20
CA ASP A 292 -4.52 9.95 -3.26
C ASP A 292 -4.57 8.70 -2.39
N ILE A 293 -3.56 7.83 -2.52
CA ILE A 293 -3.51 6.55 -1.80
C ILE A 293 -3.03 6.74 -0.36
N ASN A 294 -2.16 7.71 -0.08
CA ASN A 294 -1.54 7.88 1.23
C ASN A 294 -2.48 8.66 2.15
N PRO A 295 -3.03 8.01 3.20
CA PRO A 295 -3.83 8.70 4.17
C PRO A 295 -2.96 9.69 4.96
N LEU A 296 -3.54 10.83 5.31
CA LEU A 296 -2.97 11.70 6.32
C LEU A 296 -2.80 10.92 7.65
N PRO A 297 -1.85 11.29 8.52
CA PRO A 297 -1.68 10.67 9.84
C PRO A 297 -3.01 10.54 10.57
N VAL A 298 -3.18 9.45 11.32
CA VAL A 298 -4.40 9.12 12.10
C VAL A 298 -5.09 10.36 12.65
N GLU A 299 -6.34 10.56 12.24
CA GLU A 299 -7.11 11.72 12.65
C GLU A 299 -7.94 11.39 13.90
N LEU A 300 -7.48 11.87 15.06
CA LEU A 300 -8.23 11.84 16.31
C LEU A 300 -9.47 12.76 16.21
N ALA A 301 -10.65 12.16 16.12
CA ALA A 301 -11.93 12.85 16.12
C ALA A 301 -12.15 13.61 17.44
N TYR A 302 -11.94 12.90 18.56
CA TYR A 302 -11.96 13.46 19.89
C TYR A 302 -11.15 12.62 20.87
N PHE A 303 -10.75 13.25 21.96
CA PHE A 303 -10.24 12.62 23.17
C PHE A 303 -10.84 13.33 24.37
N SER A 304 -11.46 12.58 25.28
CA SER A 304 -12.21 13.11 26.42
C SER A 304 -12.08 12.22 27.64
N ALA A 305 -12.42 12.78 28.80
CA ALA A 305 -12.39 12.08 30.07
C ALA A 305 -13.70 12.32 30.85
N VAL A 306 -14.19 11.28 31.51
CA VAL A 306 -15.37 11.28 32.36
C VAL A 306 -14.98 10.78 33.74
N VAL A 307 -15.26 11.59 34.77
CA VAL A 307 -15.05 11.19 36.17
C VAL A 307 -16.12 10.19 36.58
N LEU A 308 -15.69 9.07 37.18
CA LEU A 308 -16.54 8.02 37.74
C LEU A 308 -16.29 7.90 39.26
N ASP A 309 -17.20 7.24 39.98
CA ASP A 309 -16.94 6.86 41.38
C ASP A 309 -15.72 5.92 41.43
N GLY A 310 -14.59 6.45 41.93
CA GLY A 310 -13.34 5.70 42.09
C GLY A 310 -12.45 5.64 40.85
N GLY A 311 -12.64 6.49 39.83
CA GLY A 311 -11.74 6.50 38.67
C GLY A 311 -12.05 7.55 37.60
N VAL A 312 -11.26 7.53 36.53
CA VAL A 312 -11.43 8.37 35.33
C VAL A 312 -11.57 7.45 34.12
N LYS A 313 -12.68 7.56 33.39
CA LYS A 313 -12.86 6.90 32.09
C LYS A 313 -12.35 7.83 31.00
N LEU A 314 -11.39 7.36 30.22
CA LEU A 314 -10.90 8.01 29.02
C LEU A 314 -11.60 7.42 27.80
N GLU A 315 -12.04 8.27 26.88
CA GLU A 315 -12.72 7.87 25.65
C GLU A 315 -12.16 8.68 24.48
N TRP A 316 -11.84 7.99 23.39
CA TRP A 316 -11.43 8.62 22.15
C TRP A 316 -12.01 7.90 20.95
N ARG A 317 -12.07 8.64 19.85
CA ARG A 317 -12.41 8.11 18.54
C ARG A 317 -11.38 8.57 17.52
N THR A 318 -11.00 7.67 16.64
CA THR A 318 -10.30 7.98 15.39
C THR A 318 -11.32 8.02 14.25
N GLU A 319 -11.17 8.95 13.30
CA GLU A 319 -11.93 8.91 12.04
C GLU A 319 -11.28 7.91 11.06
N THR A 320 -9.94 7.93 11.00
CA THR A 320 -9.11 7.03 10.20
C THR A 320 -7.92 6.53 11.01
N GLU A 321 -7.41 5.34 10.65
CA GLU A 321 -6.20 4.75 11.21
C GLU A 321 -5.31 4.23 10.10
N VAL A 322 -4.01 4.45 10.26
CA VAL A 322 -3.01 4.10 9.25
C VAL A 322 -1.83 3.52 9.99
N SER A 323 -1.58 2.24 9.78
CA SER A 323 -0.50 1.52 10.44
C SER A 323 -0.49 1.75 11.95
N ASN A 324 -1.64 1.99 12.58
CA ASN A 324 -1.76 2.31 14.00
C ASN A 324 -1.52 1.04 14.82
N TYR A 325 -0.37 0.97 15.49
CA TYR A 325 -0.07 -0.11 16.42
C TYR A 325 -0.92 0.01 17.69
N GLY A 326 -1.15 1.24 18.16
CA GLY A 326 -2.07 1.52 19.25
C GLY A 326 -1.69 2.76 20.05
N PHE A 327 -2.31 2.89 21.21
CA PHE A 327 -2.25 4.09 22.04
C PHE A 327 -1.64 3.78 23.39
N GLU A 328 -0.50 4.40 23.73
CA GLU A 328 -0.06 4.49 25.12
C GLU A 328 -0.87 5.58 25.83
N ILE A 329 -1.50 5.21 26.93
CA ILE A 329 -2.25 6.14 27.77
C ILE A 329 -1.28 6.71 28.80
N LEU A 330 -1.11 8.03 28.76
CA LEU A 330 -0.20 8.74 29.65
C LEU A 330 -0.98 9.63 30.61
N ARG A 331 -0.56 9.61 31.88
CA ARG A 331 -1.12 10.44 32.96
C ARG A 331 -0.03 11.31 33.57
N SER A 332 -0.42 12.49 34.06
CA SER A 332 0.41 13.33 34.92
C SER A 332 -0.41 13.89 36.08
N ALA A 333 0.08 13.77 37.32
CA ALA A 333 -0.59 14.25 38.53
C ALA A 333 -0.15 15.66 38.98
N GLN A 334 1.00 16.15 38.51
CA GLN A 334 1.56 17.51 38.60
C GLN A 334 3.03 17.50 38.11
N ASN A 335 3.48 18.59 37.47
CA ASN A 335 4.88 18.85 37.01
C ASN A 335 5.36 18.09 35.75
N ASP A 336 4.54 17.92 34.72
CA ASP A 336 4.93 17.36 33.40
C ASP A 336 5.61 15.97 33.43
N ASN A 337 5.60 15.29 34.57
CA ASN A 337 6.03 13.91 34.67
C ASN A 337 4.89 13.03 34.15
N TRP A 338 5.10 12.46 32.96
CA TRP A 338 4.15 11.57 32.32
C TRP A 338 4.50 10.13 32.63
N GLU A 339 3.54 9.39 33.20
CA GLU A 339 3.65 7.95 33.41
C GLU A 339 2.73 7.21 32.45
N LYS A 340 3.19 6.04 31.96
CA LYS A 340 2.35 5.14 31.16
C LYS A 340 1.48 4.34 32.11
N ILE A 341 0.17 4.54 32.01
CA ILE A 341 -0.84 3.83 32.82
C ILE A 341 -1.54 2.71 32.06
N GLY A 342 -1.39 2.66 30.74
CA GLY A 342 -2.04 1.65 29.92
C GLY A 342 -1.59 1.66 28.47
N PHE A 343 -2.01 0.62 27.75
CA PHE A 343 -1.91 0.53 26.30
C PHE A 343 -3.19 -0.09 25.75
N VAL A 344 -3.70 0.45 24.64
CA VAL A 344 -4.83 -0.11 23.90
C VAL A 344 -4.38 -0.32 22.46
N GLU A 345 -4.49 -1.56 21.98
CA GLU A 345 -4.13 -1.93 20.61
C GLU A 345 -4.99 -1.15 19.59
N GLY A 346 -4.34 -0.66 18.55
CA GLY A 346 -5.00 -0.03 17.40
C GLY A 346 -5.54 -1.09 16.43
N HIS A 347 -6.23 -0.64 15.39
CA HIS A 347 -6.74 -1.54 14.34
C HIS A 347 -5.80 -1.66 13.14
N GLY A 348 -4.56 -1.16 13.23
CA GLY A 348 -3.66 -1.08 12.09
C GLY A 348 -4.16 -0.06 11.07
N ASN A 349 -4.92 -0.52 10.08
CA ASN A 349 -5.55 0.35 9.08
C ASN A 349 -7.06 0.39 9.27
N SER A 350 -7.66 1.58 9.27
CA SER A 350 -9.12 1.71 9.26
C SER A 350 -9.59 3.00 8.63
N ASN A 351 -10.70 2.93 7.88
CA ASN A 351 -11.40 4.09 7.33
C ASN A 351 -12.86 4.17 7.79
N SER A 352 -13.16 3.47 8.89
CA SER A 352 -14.40 3.60 9.62
C SER A 352 -14.05 4.06 11.04
N PRO A 353 -14.84 4.95 11.65
CA PRO A 353 -14.51 5.44 12.98
C PRO A 353 -14.34 4.29 13.98
N LYS A 354 -13.27 4.35 14.78
CA LYS A 354 -13.01 3.39 15.85
C LYS A 354 -13.12 4.05 17.19
N ASP A 355 -13.95 3.44 18.03
CA ASP A 355 -14.22 3.90 19.38
C ASP A 355 -13.37 3.12 20.38
N TYR A 356 -12.72 3.85 21.28
CA TYR A 356 -11.83 3.29 22.28
C TYR A 356 -12.18 3.81 23.66
N SER A 357 -11.82 3.02 24.68
CA SER A 357 -11.92 3.45 26.06
C SER A 357 -10.86 2.83 26.95
N PHE A 358 -10.51 3.54 28.01
CA PHE A 358 -9.60 3.08 29.06
C PHE A 358 -10.11 3.60 30.43
N ILE A 359 -10.00 2.79 31.48
CA ILE A 359 -10.38 3.22 32.84
C ILE A 359 -9.12 3.31 33.70
N ASP A 360 -8.87 4.50 34.22
CA ASP A 360 -7.86 4.74 35.25
C ASP A 360 -8.51 4.65 36.63
N SER A 361 -8.27 3.55 37.34
CA SER A 361 -8.76 3.31 38.71
C SER A 361 -7.74 3.64 39.79
N GLU A 362 -6.52 4.02 39.43
CA GLU A 362 -5.43 4.28 40.39
C GLU A 362 -5.27 5.78 40.65
N VAL A 363 -6.39 6.47 40.91
CA VAL A 363 -6.46 7.92 41.13
C VAL A 363 -7.09 8.25 42.46
N ASN A 364 -6.56 9.28 43.12
CA ASN A 364 -7.09 9.83 44.36
C ASN A 364 -7.62 11.25 44.11
N GLY A 365 -8.11 11.92 45.14
CA GLY A 365 -8.46 13.33 45.03
C GLY A 365 -7.28 14.17 44.54
N GLY A 366 -7.46 14.92 43.45
CA GLY A 366 -6.44 15.74 42.84
C GLY A 366 -6.76 16.09 41.38
N LYS A 367 -5.86 16.86 40.76
CA LYS A 367 -5.91 17.18 39.34
C LYS A 367 -5.01 16.24 38.56
N TYR A 368 -5.51 15.75 37.43
CA TYR A 368 -4.77 14.88 36.55
C TYR A 368 -4.89 15.38 35.11
N SER A 369 -3.78 15.31 34.39
CA SER A 369 -3.73 15.54 32.95
C SER A 369 -3.53 14.20 32.25
N TYR A 370 -4.22 14.02 31.12
CA TYR A 370 -4.11 12.83 30.27
C TYR A 370 -3.75 13.22 28.84
N ARG A 371 -2.99 12.36 28.18
CA ARG A 371 -2.76 12.39 26.74
C ARG A 371 -2.57 10.99 26.21
N LEU A 372 -2.84 10.83 24.91
CA LEU A 372 -2.52 9.62 24.19
C LEU A 372 -1.17 9.83 23.50
N LYS A 373 -0.35 8.79 23.47
CA LYS A 373 0.74 8.67 22.52
C LYS A 373 0.34 7.57 21.54
N GLN A 374 -0.07 7.98 20.36
CA GLN A 374 -0.36 7.06 19.28
C GLN A 374 0.96 6.59 18.69
N ILE A 375 1.09 5.28 18.51
CA ILE A 375 2.28 4.64 17.99
C ILE A 375 1.88 3.90 16.71
N ASP A 376 2.66 4.10 15.66
CA ASP A 376 2.49 3.37 14.42
C ASP A 376 3.29 2.05 14.48
N THR A 377 2.98 1.09 13.61
CA THR A 377 3.63 -0.24 13.56
C THR A 377 5.12 -0.16 13.31
N ASP A 378 5.60 0.98 12.82
CA ASP A 378 7.02 1.25 12.61
C ASP A 378 7.73 1.91 13.81
N GLY A 379 6.99 2.20 14.89
CA GLY A 379 7.50 2.80 16.11
C GLY A 379 7.56 4.33 16.10
N SER A 380 7.19 4.99 14.99
CA SER A 380 6.92 6.43 15.00
C SER A 380 5.70 6.74 15.88
N PHE A 381 5.61 7.98 16.38
CA PHE A 381 4.54 8.34 17.31
C PHE A 381 4.17 9.82 17.28
N GLU A 382 2.92 10.10 17.63
CA GLU A 382 2.38 11.44 17.85
C GLU A 382 1.63 11.51 19.18
N TYR A 383 1.59 12.70 19.80
CA TYR A 383 0.82 12.94 21.01
C TYR A 383 -0.51 13.63 20.69
N SER A 384 -1.59 13.18 21.33
CA SER A 384 -2.86 13.91 21.30
C SER A 384 -2.78 15.22 22.09
N LYS A 385 -3.85 16.03 21.98
CA LYS A 385 -4.08 17.15 22.90
C LYS A 385 -4.18 16.64 24.34
N ILE A 386 -3.67 17.45 25.27
CA ILE A 386 -3.81 17.19 26.69
C ILE A 386 -5.23 17.53 27.12
N ILE A 387 -5.84 16.63 27.89
CA ILE A 387 -7.11 16.87 28.60
C ILE A 387 -6.87 16.82 30.10
N GLU A 388 -7.66 17.57 30.86
CA GLU A 388 -7.51 17.68 32.32
C GLU A 388 -8.80 17.27 33.02
N VAL A 389 -8.66 16.64 34.18
CA VAL A 389 -9.75 16.33 35.10
C VAL A 389 -9.37 16.73 36.52
N ASP A 390 -10.37 17.13 37.29
CA ASP A 390 -10.24 17.45 38.71
C ASP A 390 -11.17 16.52 39.49
N LEU A 391 -10.57 15.60 40.25
CA LEU A 391 -11.27 14.64 41.11
C LEU A 391 -11.66 15.25 42.46
N GLY A 392 -11.42 16.56 42.65
CA GLY A 392 -11.66 17.26 43.89
C GLY A 392 -10.65 16.86 44.98
N SER A 393 -10.81 17.43 46.17
CA SER A 393 -10.01 17.01 47.34
C SER A 393 -10.59 15.72 47.93
N PRO A 394 -9.78 14.82 48.52
CA PRO A 394 -10.29 13.68 49.28
C PRO A 394 -11.29 14.17 50.33
N GLN A 395 -12.52 13.65 50.34
CA GLN A 395 -13.54 14.08 51.32
C GLN A 395 -13.29 13.53 52.73
N GLU A 396 -12.45 12.50 52.88
CA GLU A 396 -12.09 11.93 54.18
C GLU A 396 -10.58 11.85 54.35
N PHE A 397 -10.07 12.54 55.38
CA PHE A 397 -8.76 12.28 55.95
C PHE A 397 -8.95 11.27 57.07
N GLU A 398 -8.58 10.00 56.85
CA GLU A 398 -8.43 9.05 57.95
C GLU A 398 -6.99 9.08 58.48
N LEU A 399 -6.84 9.41 59.76
CA LEU A 399 -5.63 9.15 60.53
C LEU A 399 -5.63 7.68 60.93
N SER A 400 -4.97 6.83 60.16
CA SER A 400 -4.65 5.47 60.61
C SER A 400 -3.74 5.54 61.85
N GLN A 401 -4.12 4.84 62.92
CA GLN A 401 -3.32 4.72 64.14
C GLN A 401 -1.94 4.12 63.80
N ASN A 402 -0.85 4.83 64.09
CA ASN A 402 0.50 4.26 64.01
C ASN A 402 0.69 3.26 65.15
N TYR A 403 0.89 1.98 64.84
CA TYR A 403 1.25 0.97 65.83
C TYR A 403 2.48 0.15 65.43
N PRO A 404 3.43 -0.09 66.37
CA PRO A 404 3.48 0.41 67.75
C PRO A 404 4.23 1.75 67.87
N ASN A 405 3.63 2.69 68.62
CA ASN A 405 4.26 3.90 69.13
C ASN A 405 5.06 3.57 70.42
N PRO A 406 6.35 3.95 70.58
CA PRO A 406 7.23 3.44 71.65
C PRO A 406 7.02 4.02 73.05
N PHE A 407 6.02 4.85 73.28
CA PHE A 407 5.76 5.48 74.59
C PHE A 407 4.44 4.99 75.19
N ASN A 408 4.49 3.84 75.86
CA ASN A 408 3.74 3.64 77.09
C ASN A 408 4.53 2.73 78.06
N PRO A 409 4.94 3.22 79.25
CA PRO A 409 5.73 2.50 80.26
C PRO A 409 4.96 1.46 81.07
#